data_AF-A0A938JLJ8-F1
#
_entry.id   AF-A0A938JLJ8-F1
#
_cell.length_a   1.000
_cell.length_b   1.000
_cell.length_c   1.000
_cell.angle_alpha   90.00
_cell.angle_beta   90.00
_cell.angle_gamma   90.00
#
_symmetry.space_group_name_H-M   'P 1'
#
loop_
_entity.id
_entity.type
_entity.pdbx_description
1 polymer ?
#
loop_
_entity_poly.entity_id
_entity_poly.type
_entity_poly.pdbx_seq_one_letter_code
_entity_poly.pdbx_strand_id
1 'polypeptide(L)'
;MAVDESQIEKIVREVVNNLIANSKVSTLLEAGVLTESADGLFNRIEDAIAAAKNAQARFINMGREVRFKIVDAIRKASLAEKKRLAQMTVEETKLGRVEDKIRKIEVAALFTPGPEDVEIKTYSDEKGVIIVQGAPFGVIAAITPMTNPAPTIINNTICMISAGNSVVYLPHPSAH
;
A
#
# COMPACT_ATOMS: atom_id res chain seq x y z
N MET A 1 -48.89 23.05 25.54
CA MET A 1 -47.45 23.38 25.65
C MET A 1 -47.03 23.96 24.32
N ALA A 2 -46.97 25.28 24.22
CA ALA A 2 -46.45 25.94 23.02
C ALA A 2 -44.92 25.82 23.07
N VAL A 3 -44.33 25.19 22.05
CA VAL A 3 -42.87 25.14 21.94
C VAL A 3 -42.42 26.56 21.60
N ASP A 4 -41.61 27.14 22.47
CA ASP A 4 -41.11 28.51 22.34
C ASP A 4 -40.14 28.58 21.16
N GLU A 5 -40.43 29.45 20.20
CA GLU A 5 -39.67 29.62 18.96
C GLU A 5 -38.21 30.02 19.25
N SER A 6 -37.99 30.72 20.37
CA SER A 6 -36.66 31.06 20.90
C SER A 6 -35.86 29.81 21.32
N GLN A 7 -36.51 28.80 21.89
CA GLN A 7 -35.85 27.55 22.29
C GLN A 7 -35.46 26.72 21.06
N ILE A 8 -36.30 26.71 20.03
CA ILE A 8 -35.99 26.02 18.77
C ILE A 8 -34.77 26.66 18.11
N GLU A 9 -34.70 28.00 18.03
CA GLU A 9 -33.55 28.69 17.44
C GLU A 9 -32.25 28.39 18.20
N LYS A 10 -32.31 28.34 19.53
CA LYS A 10 -31.16 28.03 20.38
C LYS A 10 -30.63 26.61 20.13
N ILE A 11 -31.53 25.63 20.09
CA ILE A 11 -31.19 24.23 19.83
C ILE A 11 -30.61 24.08 18.42
N VAL A 12 -31.21 24.71 17.41
CA VAL A 12 -30.70 24.65 16.03
C VAL A 12 -29.32 25.28 15.91
N ARG A 13 -29.07 26.44 16.54
CA ARG A 13 -27.74 27.06 16.57
C ARG A 13 -26.72 26.16 17.25
N GLU A 14 -27.08 25.52 18.36
CA GLU A 14 -26.18 24.63 19.09
C GLU A 14 -25.85 23.36 18.29
N VAL A 15 -26.84 22.77 17.61
CA VAL A 15 -26.63 21.63 16.71
C VAL A 15 -25.78 22.01 15.51
N VAL A 16 -26.03 23.17 14.88
CA VAL A 16 -25.21 23.67 13.76
C VAL A 16 -23.78 23.96 14.21
N ASN A 17 -23.59 24.57 15.38
CA ASN A 17 -22.27 24.82 15.93
C ASN A 17 -21.54 23.50 16.26
N ASN A 18 -22.24 22.50 16.79
CA ASN A 18 -21.67 21.18 17.04
C ASN A 18 -21.35 20.43 15.74
N LEU A 19 -22.16 20.58 14.69
CA LEU A 19 -21.86 20.03 13.36
C LEU A 19 -20.67 20.74 12.71
N ILE A 20 -20.54 22.07 12.88
CA ILE A 20 -19.39 22.84 12.38
C ILE A 20 -18.12 22.54 13.20
N ALA A 21 -18.25 22.34 14.52
CA ALA A 21 -17.12 21.94 15.37
C ALA A 21 -16.67 20.53 15.04
N ASN A 22 -17.59 19.57 14.86
CA ASN A 22 -17.28 18.22 14.44
C ASN A 22 -16.78 18.16 12.99
N SER A 23 -17.27 19.00 12.09
CA SER A 23 -16.74 19.09 10.73
C SER A 23 -15.37 19.74 10.73
N LYS A 24 -15.09 20.72 11.60
CA LYS A 24 -13.74 21.26 11.85
C LYS A 24 -12.81 20.23 12.47
N VAL A 25 -13.27 19.38 13.37
CA VAL A 25 -12.47 18.26 13.91
C VAL A 25 -12.22 17.21 12.82
N SER A 26 -13.20 16.92 11.97
CA SER A 26 -13.03 16.07 10.79
C SER A 26 -12.05 16.68 9.78
N THR A 27 -12.13 18.00 9.52
CA THR A 27 -11.20 18.70 8.64
C THR A 27 -9.84 18.93 9.27
N LEU A 28 -9.71 18.98 10.61
CA LEU A 28 -8.42 19.03 11.32
C LEU A 28 -7.76 17.65 11.39
N LEU A 29 -8.55 16.57 11.44
CA LEU A 29 -8.09 15.19 11.25
C LEU A 29 -7.69 14.94 9.78
N GLU A 30 -8.38 15.56 8.82
CA GLU A 30 -7.97 15.56 7.40
C GLU A 30 -6.83 16.56 7.12
N ALA A 31 -6.66 17.59 7.95
CA ALA A 31 -5.56 18.58 7.89
C ALA A 31 -4.36 18.19 8.77
N GLY A 32 -4.25 16.92 9.15
CA GLY A 32 -2.93 16.31 9.26
C GLY A 32 -2.35 16.32 7.85
N VAL A 33 -1.52 17.33 7.56
CA VAL A 33 -0.79 17.50 6.29
C VAL A 33 -0.41 16.12 5.77
N LEU A 34 -1.16 15.63 4.79
CA LEU A 34 -0.78 14.42 4.06
C LEU A 34 0.50 14.83 3.36
N THR A 35 1.63 14.48 3.95
CA THR A 35 2.95 14.73 3.39
C THR A 35 2.99 13.94 2.10
N GLU A 36 2.56 14.54 0.99
CA GLU A 36 2.71 13.93 -0.32
C GLU A 36 4.21 13.81 -0.57
N SER A 37 4.69 12.57 -0.48
CA SER A 37 6.04 12.22 -0.88
C SER A 37 6.01 11.82 -2.34
N ALA A 38 6.77 12.53 -3.18
CA ALA A 38 6.84 12.25 -4.61
C ALA A 38 7.54 10.91 -4.91
N ASP A 39 8.40 10.45 -4.00
CA ASP A 39 9.21 9.23 -4.14
C ASP A 39 8.78 8.09 -3.21
N GLY A 40 7.81 8.33 -2.32
CA GLY A 40 7.30 7.34 -1.37
C GLY A 40 8.13 7.18 -0.10
N LEU A 41 9.09 8.07 0.15
CA LEU A 41 9.87 8.13 1.39
C LEU A 41 9.25 9.12 2.39
N PHE A 42 9.22 8.75 3.67
CA PHE A 42 8.62 9.54 4.73
C PHE A 42 9.54 9.59 5.95
N ASN A 43 9.56 10.73 6.65
CA ASN A 43 10.35 10.91 7.86
C ASN A 43 9.71 10.24 9.09
N ARG A 44 8.39 10.06 9.08
CA ARG A 44 7.62 9.47 10.16
C ARG A 44 6.83 8.27 9.67
N ILE A 45 6.75 7.25 10.51
CA ILE A 45 6.00 6.03 10.19
C ILE A 45 4.50 6.30 10.08
N GLU A 46 3.96 7.22 10.89
CA GLU A 46 2.54 7.58 10.85
C GLU A 46 2.14 8.15 9.49
N ASP A 47 3.00 9.00 8.92
CA ASP A 47 2.79 9.64 7.62
C ASP A 47 2.83 8.60 6.49
N ALA A 48 3.79 7.67 6.54
CA ALA A 48 3.87 6.56 5.58
C ALA A 48 2.62 5.67 5.62
N ILE A 49 2.13 5.35 6.84
CA ILE A 49 0.90 4.56 7.02
C ILE A 49 -0.32 5.32 6.50
N ALA A 50 -0.44 6.61 6.79
CA ALA A 50 -1.55 7.44 6.31
C ALA A 50 -1.57 7.51 4.78
N ALA A 51 -0.41 7.76 4.16
CA ALA A 51 -0.27 7.77 2.70
C ALA A 51 -0.61 6.39 2.09
N ALA A 52 -0.12 5.30 2.68
CA ALA A 52 -0.42 3.94 2.22
C ALA A 52 -1.92 3.63 2.31
N LYS A 53 -2.59 3.99 3.41
CA LYS A 53 -4.06 3.83 3.56
C LYS A 53 -4.82 4.56 2.45
N ASN A 54 -4.46 5.81 2.18
CA ASN A 54 -5.09 6.62 1.14
C ASN A 54 -4.83 6.05 -0.26
N ALA A 55 -3.60 5.61 -0.54
CA ALA A 55 -3.24 4.97 -1.80
C ALA A 55 -4.03 3.67 -2.00
N GLN A 56 -4.16 2.84 -0.97
CA GLN A 56 -4.86 1.56 -1.03
C GLN A 56 -6.35 1.71 -1.31
N ALA A 57 -7.00 2.69 -0.66
CA ALA A 57 -8.41 2.99 -0.89
C ALA A 57 -8.67 3.42 -2.35
N ARG A 58 -7.78 4.22 -2.94
CA ARG A 58 -7.86 4.58 -4.37
C ARG A 58 -7.55 3.39 -5.26
N PHE A 59 -6.54 2.61 -4.92
CA PHE A 59 -6.04 1.48 -5.71
C PHE A 59 -7.10 0.37 -5.90
N ILE A 60 -7.91 0.06 -4.88
CA ILE A 60 -9.00 -0.92 -5.02
C ILE A 60 -9.96 -0.53 -6.16
N ASN A 61 -10.29 0.75 -6.27
CA ASN A 61 -11.26 1.25 -7.24
C ASN A 61 -10.73 1.28 -8.69
N MET A 62 -9.43 1.07 -8.89
CA MET A 62 -8.80 1.06 -10.22
C MET A 62 -8.96 -0.28 -10.95
N GLY A 63 -9.44 -1.33 -10.27
CA GLY A 63 -9.71 -2.64 -10.86
C GLY A 63 -8.47 -3.52 -11.07
N ARG A 64 -8.71 -4.73 -11.59
CA ARG A 64 -7.70 -5.79 -11.66
C ARG A 64 -6.65 -5.56 -12.75
N GLU A 65 -7.01 -4.96 -13.88
CA GLU A 65 -6.09 -4.69 -15.00
C GLU A 65 -4.93 -3.78 -14.61
N VAL A 66 -5.21 -2.78 -13.75
CA VAL A 66 -4.18 -1.86 -13.27
C VAL A 66 -3.14 -2.60 -12.43
N ARG A 67 -3.52 -3.66 -11.72
CA ARG A 67 -2.56 -4.50 -10.96
C ARG A 67 -1.55 -5.15 -11.89
N PHE A 68 -1.99 -5.66 -13.05
CA PHE A 68 -1.08 -6.23 -14.06
C PHE A 68 -0.11 -5.17 -14.60
N LYS A 69 -0.61 -3.97 -14.92
CA LYS A 69 0.22 -2.87 -15.42
C LYS A 69 1.28 -2.44 -14.40
N ILE A 70 0.89 -2.29 -13.13
CA ILE A 70 1.82 -1.91 -12.05
C ILE A 70 2.87 -3.01 -11.84
N VAL A 71 2.44 -4.27 -11.77
CA VAL A 71 3.37 -5.40 -11.60
C VAL A 71 4.36 -5.49 -12.76
N ASP A 72 3.91 -5.37 -14.01
CA ASP A 72 4.80 -5.35 -15.17
C ASP A 72 5.82 -4.18 -15.11
N ALA A 73 5.37 -2.99 -14.70
CA ALA A 73 6.24 -1.84 -14.51
C ALA A 73 7.30 -2.09 -13.41
N ILE A 74 6.92 -2.69 -12.27
CA ILE A 74 7.84 -3.06 -11.19
C ILE A 74 8.89 -4.05 -11.69
N ARG A 75 8.47 -5.08 -12.45
CA ARG A 75 9.39 -6.08 -13.01
C ARG A 75 10.41 -5.43 -13.95
N LYS A 76 9.95 -4.58 -14.87
CA LYS A 76 10.81 -3.85 -15.81
C LYS A 76 11.81 -2.94 -15.10
N ALA A 77 11.34 -2.15 -14.14
CA ALA A 77 12.20 -1.26 -13.35
C ALA A 77 13.25 -2.05 -12.56
N SER A 78 12.84 -3.16 -11.93
CA SER A 78 13.72 -4.03 -11.17
C SER A 78 14.82 -4.66 -12.03
N LEU A 79 14.49 -5.09 -13.25
CA LEU A 79 15.45 -5.66 -14.19
C LEU A 79 16.41 -4.62 -14.78
N ALA A 80 15.95 -3.39 -14.99
CA ALA A 80 16.81 -2.28 -15.42
C ALA A 80 17.82 -1.90 -14.32
N GLU A 81 17.36 -1.83 -13.07
CA GLU A 81 18.15 -1.35 -11.93
C GLU A 81 18.96 -2.45 -11.22
N LYS A 82 18.81 -3.73 -11.61
CA LYS A 82 19.40 -4.89 -10.92
C LYS A 82 20.89 -4.77 -10.61
N LYS A 83 21.68 -4.21 -11.54
CA LYS A 83 23.13 -4.03 -11.37
C LYS A 83 23.43 -3.00 -10.28
N ARG A 84 22.76 -1.86 -10.33
CA ARG A 84 22.93 -0.78 -9.34
C ARG A 84 22.51 -1.25 -7.95
N LEU A 85 21.34 -1.87 -7.83
CA LEU A 85 20.81 -2.37 -6.56
C LEU A 85 21.72 -3.45 -5.96
N ALA A 86 22.24 -4.37 -6.78
CA ALA A 86 23.17 -5.40 -6.32
C ALA A 86 24.49 -4.80 -5.81
N GLN A 87 25.05 -3.84 -6.54
CA GLN A 87 26.29 -3.15 -6.15
C GLN A 87 26.10 -2.41 -4.82
N MET A 88 25.06 -1.57 -4.72
CA MET A 88 24.74 -0.83 -3.50
C MET A 88 24.56 -1.77 -2.30
N THR A 89 23.85 -2.89 -2.50
CA THR A 89 23.63 -3.85 -1.41
C THR A 89 24.96 -4.42 -0.89
N VAL A 90 25.90 -4.80 -1.76
CA VAL A 90 27.20 -5.33 -1.32
C VAL A 90 28.04 -4.22 -0.68
N GLU A 91 28.02 -3.02 -1.24
CA GLU A 91 28.75 -1.87 -0.71
C GLU A 91 28.31 -1.49 0.70
N GLU A 92 27.01 -1.49 0.95
CA GLU A 92 26.45 -1.13 2.24
C GLU A 92 26.58 -2.27 3.27
N THR A 93 26.09 -3.46 2.91
CA THR A 93 26.00 -4.59 3.86
C THR A 93 27.31 -5.35 4.04
N LYS A 94 28.24 -5.23 3.08
CA LYS A 94 29.45 -6.07 2.94
C LYS A 94 29.18 -7.57 2.81
N LEU A 95 27.95 -7.97 2.48
CA LEU A 95 27.54 -9.38 2.39
C LEU A 95 27.32 -9.85 0.95
N GLY A 96 27.94 -10.98 0.61
CA GLY A 96 27.70 -11.70 -0.65
C GLY A 96 28.48 -11.13 -1.84
N ARG A 97 28.09 -11.57 -3.05
CA ARG A 97 28.72 -11.18 -4.32
C ARG A 97 27.72 -10.45 -5.20
N VAL A 98 28.20 -9.48 -5.96
CA VAL A 98 27.36 -8.64 -6.85
C VAL A 98 26.63 -9.52 -7.87
N GLU A 99 27.33 -10.46 -8.50
CA GLU A 99 26.75 -11.37 -9.50
C GLU A 99 25.61 -12.23 -8.93
N ASP A 100 25.81 -12.80 -7.74
CA ASP A 100 24.81 -13.61 -7.06
C ASP A 100 23.58 -12.74 -6.70
N LYS A 101 23.79 -11.49 -6.29
CA LYS A 101 22.69 -10.56 -6.00
C LYS A 101 21.93 -10.13 -7.25
N ILE A 102 22.60 -9.93 -8.38
CA ILE A 102 21.95 -9.66 -9.67
C ILE A 102 20.98 -10.80 -10.02
N ARG A 103 21.45 -12.04 -9.94
CA ARG A 103 20.60 -13.22 -10.22
C ARG A 103 19.41 -13.30 -9.27
N LYS A 104 19.59 -12.96 -8.00
CA LYS A 104 18.49 -12.96 -7.01
C LYS A 104 17.45 -11.89 -7.32
N ILE A 105 17.85 -10.72 -7.80
CA ILE A 105 16.94 -9.68 -8.26
C ILE A 105 16.20 -10.15 -9.52
N GLU A 106 16.89 -10.79 -10.47
CA GLU A 106 16.26 -11.38 -11.65
C GLU A 106 15.22 -12.44 -11.28
N VAL A 107 15.56 -13.31 -10.32
CA VAL A 107 14.62 -14.33 -9.83
C VAL A 107 13.38 -13.69 -9.22
N ALA A 108 13.53 -12.71 -8.33
CA ALA A 108 12.40 -11.99 -7.74
C ALA A 108 11.56 -11.25 -8.81
N ALA A 109 12.20 -10.63 -9.80
CA ALA A 109 11.49 -9.90 -10.84
C ALA A 109 10.79 -10.81 -11.85
N LEU A 110 11.31 -12.01 -12.16
CA LEU A 110 10.78 -12.87 -13.22
C LEU A 110 9.89 -14.01 -12.72
N PHE A 111 10.17 -14.54 -11.52
CA PHE A 111 9.54 -15.76 -11.02
C PHE A 111 8.60 -15.55 -9.84
N THR A 112 8.53 -14.35 -9.25
CA THR A 112 7.49 -14.05 -8.27
C THR A 112 6.12 -14.06 -8.96
N PRO A 113 5.11 -14.78 -8.45
CA PRO A 113 3.76 -14.78 -9.01
C PRO A 113 3.11 -13.38 -8.92
N GLY A 114 2.46 -12.97 -9.99
CA GLY A 114 1.73 -11.71 -10.10
C GLY A 114 0.22 -11.84 -9.86
N PRO A 115 -0.60 -10.93 -10.42
CA PRO A 115 -2.04 -10.94 -10.25
C PRO A 115 -2.74 -12.16 -10.87
N GLU A 116 -2.04 -12.94 -11.70
CA GLU A 116 -2.51 -14.22 -12.23
C GLU A 116 -2.76 -15.28 -11.14
N ASP A 117 -2.04 -15.22 -10.01
CA ASP A 117 -2.14 -16.18 -8.91
C ASP A 117 -3.34 -15.89 -7.97
N VAL A 118 -4.02 -14.76 -8.17
CA VAL A 118 -5.20 -14.37 -7.37
C VAL A 118 -6.46 -14.96 -8.01
N GLU A 119 -6.74 -16.22 -7.72
CA GLU A 119 -7.88 -16.94 -8.30
C GLU A 119 -9.25 -16.35 -7.89
N ILE A 120 -10.18 -16.34 -8.84
CA ILE A 120 -11.61 -16.13 -8.58
C ILE A 120 -12.30 -17.43 -8.93
N LYS A 121 -12.93 -18.07 -7.94
CA LYS A 121 -13.65 -19.34 -8.10
C LYS A 121 -15.13 -19.06 -8.22
N THR A 122 -15.75 -19.65 -9.23
CA THR A 122 -17.19 -19.57 -9.44
C THR A 122 -17.77 -20.97 -9.38
N TYR A 123 -18.75 -21.17 -8.52
CA TYR A 123 -19.53 -22.39 -8.40
C TYR A 123 -20.95 -22.08 -8.83
N SER A 124 -21.53 -22.92 -9.68
CA SER A 124 -22.90 -22.78 -10.14
C SER A 124 -23.62 -24.10 -9.99
N ASP A 125 -24.81 -24.08 -9.41
CA ASP A 125 -25.73 -25.21 -9.34
C ASP A 125 -27.18 -24.73 -9.57
N GLU A 126 -28.14 -25.64 -9.42
CA GLU A 126 -29.57 -25.31 -9.55
C GLU A 126 -30.09 -24.32 -8.49
N LYS A 127 -29.35 -24.13 -7.40
CA LYS A 127 -29.73 -23.25 -6.28
C LYS A 127 -29.12 -21.85 -6.41
N GLY A 128 -28.15 -21.66 -7.31
CA GLY A 128 -27.63 -20.35 -7.67
C GLY A 128 -26.15 -20.36 -8.04
N VAL A 129 -25.53 -19.19 -7.87
CA VAL A 129 -24.12 -18.94 -8.19
C VAL A 129 -23.41 -18.42 -6.96
N ILE A 130 -22.27 -19.03 -6.63
CA ILE A 130 -21.36 -18.60 -5.56
C ILE A 130 -20.05 -18.16 -6.21
N ILE A 131 -19.64 -16.92 -5.92
CA ILE A 131 -18.34 -16.38 -6.33
C ILE A 131 -17.48 -16.26 -5.08
N VAL A 132 -16.33 -16.93 -5.08
CA VAL A 132 -15.31 -16.86 -4.02
C VAL A 132 -14.11 -16.11 -4.58
N GLN A 133 -13.79 -14.98 -3.96
CA GLN A 133 -12.64 -14.16 -4.33
C GLN A 133 -11.91 -13.67 -3.08
N GLY A 134 -10.59 -13.54 -3.18
CA GLY A 134 -9.78 -12.92 -2.13
C GLY A 134 -10.00 -11.41 -2.07
N ALA A 135 -10.37 -10.91 -0.90
CA ALA A 135 -10.35 -9.47 -0.62
C ALA A 135 -8.95 -9.04 -0.15
N PRO A 136 -8.49 -7.83 -0.49
CA PRO A 136 -7.25 -7.29 0.07
C PRO A 136 -7.35 -7.17 1.60
N PHE A 137 -6.23 -7.35 2.30
CA PHE A 137 -6.11 -7.05 3.73
C PHE A 137 -6.10 -5.55 4.01
N GLY A 138 -5.55 -4.74 3.09
CA GLY A 138 -5.40 -3.30 3.25
C GLY A 138 -3.93 -2.88 3.23
N VAL A 139 -3.45 -2.30 4.32
CA VAL A 139 -2.05 -1.86 4.46
C VAL A 139 -1.24 -2.92 5.17
N ILE A 140 -0.14 -3.37 4.56
CA ILE A 140 0.78 -4.36 5.10
C ILE A 140 2.06 -3.67 5.56
N ALA A 141 2.55 -4.00 6.76
CA ALA A 141 3.88 -3.62 7.21
C ALA A 141 4.86 -4.76 6.90
N ALA A 142 5.96 -4.45 6.20
CA ALA A 142 6.94 -5.43 5.76
C ALA A 142 8.34 -5.10 6.30
N ILE A 143 8.84 -5.92 7.23
CA ILE A 143 10.20 -5.82 7.74
C ILE A 143 11.13 -6.60 6.82
N THR A 144 12.22 -5.97 6.35
CA THR A 144 13.10 -6.60 5.35
C THR A 144 14.48 -6.93 5.93
N PRO A 145 15.08 -8.08 5.56
CA PRO A 145 16.36 -8.52 6.10
C PRO A 145 17.54 -7.85 5.39
N MET A 146 18.67 -7.71 6.09
CA MET A 146 19.90 -7.18 5.49
C MET A 146 20.56 -8.10 4.47
N THR A 147 20.26 -9.41 4.49
CA THR A 147 20.90 -10.35 3.56
C THR A 147 20.40 -10.16 2.12
N ASN A 148 19.10 -9.84 1.97
CA ASN A 148 18.38 -9.75 0.70
C ASN A 148 17.43 -8.54 0.62
N PRO A 149 17.90 -7.30 0.85
CA PRO A 149 17.01 -6.15 0.94
C PRO A 149 16.21 -5.94 -0.36
N ALA A 150 16.89 -5.73 -1.49
CA ALA A 150 16.23 -5.48 -2.77
C ALA A 150 15.35 -6.66 -3.26
N PRO A 151 15.83 -7.92 -3.31
CA PRO A 151 14.97 -9.04 -3.74
C PRO A 151 13.72 -9.22 -2.87
N THR A 152 13.83 -9.03 -1.55
CA THR A 152 12.68 -9.16 -0.64
C THR A 152 11.67 -8.04 -0.88
N ILE A 153 12.11 -6.79 -1.06
CA ILE A 153 11.22 -5.67 -1.40
C ILE A 153 10.49 -5.96 -2.72
N ILE A 154 11.22 -6.37 -3.76
CA ILE A 154 10.64 -6.65 -5.09
C ILE A 154 9.58 -7.76 -5.00
N ASN A 155 9.95 -8.91 -4.42
CA ASN A 155 9.05 -10.05 -4.28
C ASN A 155 7.78 -9.67 -3.50
N ASN A 156 7.96 -9.05 -2.33
CA ASN A 156 6.84 -8.68 -1.46
C ASN A 156 5.94 -7.64 -2.15
N THR A 157 6.52 -6.66 -2.85
CA THR A 157 5.74 -5.62 -3.55
C THR A 157 4.88 -6.27 -4.62
N ILE A 158 5.45 -7.15 -5.45
CA ILE A 158 4.69 -7.86 -6.50
C ILE A 158 3.52 -8.63 -5.89
N CYS A 159 3.76 -9.46 -4.88
CA CYS A 159 2.70 -10.27 -4.26
C CYS A 159 1.61 -9.39 -3.61
N MET A 160 2.00 -8.39 -2.83
CA MET A 160 1.07 -7.56 -2.06
C MET A 160 0.20 -6.68 -2.97
N ILE A 161 0.79 -6.07 -3.99
CA ILE A 161 0.08 -5.26 -5.00
C ILE A 161 -0.84 -6.14 -5.84
N SER A 162 -0.42 -7.35 -6.20
CA SER A 162 -1.25 -8.32 -6.94
C SER A 162 -2.55 -8.63 -6.20
N ALA A 163 -2.48 -8.79 -4.88
CA ALA A 163 -3.63 -8.98 -4.00
C ALA A 163 -4.41 -7.70 -3.68
N GLY A 164 -4.01 -6.52 -4.17
CA GLY A 164 -4.72 -5.25 -3.96
C GLY A 164 -4.37 -4.52 -2.66
N ASN A 165 -3.24 -4.84 -2.04
CA ASN A 165 -2.76 -4.20 -0.82
C ASN A 165 -1.79 -3.06 -1.14
N SER A 166 -1.61 -2.16 -0.19
CA SER A 166 -0.42 -1.29 -0.14
C SER A 166 0.56 -1.83 0.89
N VAL A 167 1.83 -1.45 0.78
CA VAL A 167 2.88 -1.90 1.69
C VAL A 167 3.70 -0.72 2.21
N VAL A 168 4.05 -0.77 3.50
CA VAL A 168 5.04 0.11 4.14
C VAL A 168 6.23 -0.76 4.54
N TYR A 169 7.42 -0.38 4.08
CA TYR A 169 8.65 -1.12 4.36
C TYR A 169 9.39 -0.56 5.57
N LEU A 170 9.90 -1.48 6.38
CA LEU A 170 10.75 -1.20 7.54
C LEU A 170 12.08 -1.92 7.32
N PRO A 171 13.03 -1.30 6.60
CA PRO A 171 14.28 -1.95 6.27
C PRO A 171 15.17 -2.15 7.48
N HIS A 172 16.03 -3.16 7.42
CA HIS A 172 17.08 -3.34 8.42
C HIS A 172 18.03 -2.13 8.38
N PRO A 173 18.46 -1.56 9.53
CA PRO A 173 19.28 -0.34 9.57
C PRO A 173 20.64 -0.42 8.85
N SER A 174 21.11 -1.64 8.59
CA SER A 174 22.36 -1.91 7.87
C SER A 174 22.14 -2.20 6.36
N ALA A 175 20.93 -1.99 5.86
CA ALA A 175 20.51 -2.27 4.49
C ALA A 175 19.32 -1.36 4.06
N HIS A 176 19.55 -0.04 4.04
CA HIS A 176 18.56 1.02 3.87
C HIS A 176 18.75 1.85 2.59
#